data_AF-A0AAW4BGG8-F1
#
_entry.id   AF-A0AAW4BGG8-F1
#
_cell.length_a   1.000
_cell.length_b   1.000
_cell.length_c   1.000
_cell.angle_alpha   90.00
_cell.angle_beta   90.00
_cell.angle_gamma   90.00
#
_symmetry.space_group_name_H-M   'P 1'
#
loop_
_entity.id
_entity.type
_entity.pdbx_description
1 polymer ?
#
loop_
_entity_poly.entity_id
_entity_poly.type
_entity_poly.pdbx_seq_one_letter_code
_entity_poly.pdbx_strand_id
1 'polypeptide(L)'
;MRNYIANELDGYKLLELGKLGAGGFGMVHKVFAYGNRDPLTRLCAKKTFSPSNGNNRTEIKEIAALEERFSQEATIQFELSQKYPKHIAPIIHLDLDSNPPTFFMKLAKSNLEDMLAKGMDDNQKQKAVFDILSAVKVIHDNQYLHRDIKPANILY
;
A
#
# COMPACT_ATOMS: atom_id res chain seq x y z
N MET A 1 -5.41 7.55 -22.32
CA MET A 1 -4.73 6.73 -21.29
C MET A 1 -5.48 5.42 -21.18
N ARG A 2 -4.82 4.27 -21.41
CA ARG A 2 -5.46 2.97 -21.24
C ARG A 2 -5.54 2.68 -19.75
N ASN A 3 -6.74 2.44 -19.24
CA ASN A 3 -7.02 2.11 -17.84
C ASN A 3 -6.23 0.85 -17.46
N TYR A 4 -5.18 1.02 -16.66
CA TYR A 4 -4.50 -0.10 -16.04
C TYR A 4 -5.28 -0.47 -14.79
N ILE A 5 -6.19 -1.43 -14.90
CA ILE A 5 -6.97 -1.87 -13.74
C ILE A 5 -6.48 -3.25 -13.34
N ALA A 6 -5.69 -3.34 -12.25
CA ALA A 6 -5.76 -4.57 -11.47
C ALA A 6 -7.17 -4.60 -10.87
N ASN A 7 -7.89 -5.66 -11.21
CA ASN A 7 -9.27 -5.88 -10.83
C ASN A 7 -9.42 -7.27 -10.21
N GLU A 8 -8.43 -7.66 -9.40
CA GLU A 8 -8.44 -8.98 -8.75
C GLU A 8 -9.60 -9.14 -7.77
N LEU A 9 -10.24 -8.04 -7.37
CA LEU A 9 -11.40 -8.01 -6.48
C LEU A 9 -12.74 -7.87 -7.22
N ASP A 10 -12.77 -7.87 -8.55
CA ASP A 10 -14.02 -7.80 -9.31
C ASP A 10 -14.93 -8.98 -9.00
N GLY A 11 -16.16 -8.68 -8.56
CA GLY A 11 -17.15 -9.69 -8.19
C GLY A 11 -16.97 -10.27 -6.79
N TYR A 12 -16.04 -9.75 -5.99
CA TYR A 12 -15.98 -10.04 -4.56
C TYR A 12 -16.85 -9.05 -3.78
N LYS A 13 -17.44 -9.54 -2.70
CA LYS A 13 -17.96 -8.72 -1.61
C LYS A 13 -16.84 -8.48 -0.61
N LEU A 14 -16.80 -7.28 -0.04
CA LEU A 14 -15.74 -6.85 0.86
C LEU A 14 -16.29 -6.68 2.28
N LEU A 15 -15.60 -7.25 3.25
CA LEU A 15 -15.87 -7.07 4.68
C LEU A 15 -14.61 -6.50 5.35
N GLU A 16 -14.70 -5.28 5.88
CA GLU A 16 -13.61 -4.70 6.68
C GLU A 16 -13.56 -5.38 8.06
N LEU A 17 -12.39 -5.88 8.43
CA LEU A 17 -12.18 -6.63 9.68
C LEU A 17 -11.62 -5.76 10.81
N GLY A 18 -10.78 -4.78 10.50
CA GLY A 18 -10.16 -3.92 11.50
C GLY A 18 -9.02 -3.07 10.96
N LYS A 19 -8.66 -2.03 11.72
CA LYS A 19 -7.57 -1.09 11.39
C LYS A 19 -6.21 -1.78 11.58
N LEU A 20 -5.36 -1.67 10.55
CA LEU A 20 -3.96 -2.12 10.60
C LEU A 20 -3.01 -0.96 10.90
N GLY A 21 -3.32 0.25 10.44
CA GLY A 21 -2.46 1.39 10.65
C GLY A 21 -3.06 2.68 10.09
N ALA A 22 -2.42 3.80 10.41
CA ALA A 22 -2.69 5.10 9.81
C ALA A 22 -1.35 5.78 9.50
N GLY A 23 -1.23 6.34 8.30
CA GLY A 23 -0.11 7.19 7.88
C GLY A 23 -0.56 8.65 7.72
N GLY A 24 0.28 9.48 7.09
CA GLY A 24 0.08 10.94 7.01
C GLY A 24 -1.29 11.39 6.48
N PHE A 25 -1.86 10.68 5.51
CA PHE A 25 -3.17 11.01 4.90
C PHE A 25 -3.95 9.76 4.46
N GLY A 26 -3.56 8.57 4.94
CA GLY A 26 -4.15 7.30 4.53
C GLY A 26 -4.42 6.39 5.73
N MET A 27 -5.61 5.78 5.74
CA MET A 27 -6.01 4.77 6.71
C MET A 27 -5.89 3.39 6.08
N VAL A 28 -5.33 2.42 6.79
CA VAL A 28 -5.19 1.04 6.32
C VAL A 28 -6.06 0.11 7.15
N HIS A 29 -6.94 -0.64 6.48
CA HIS A 29 -7.79 -1.67 7.07
C HIS A 29 -7.49 -3.05 6.49
N LYS A 30 -7.61 -4.09 7.32
CA LYS A 30 -7.65 -5.48 6.87
C LYS A 30 -9.03 -5.75 6.30
N VAL A 31 -9.09 -6.36 5.11
CA VAL A 31 -10.34 -6.67 4.41
C VAL A 31 -10.39 -8.15 4.08
N PHE A 32 -11.54 -8.76 4.33
CA PHE A 32 -11.89 -10.08 3.87
C PHE A 32 -12.76 -9.94 2.62
N ALA A 33 -12.20 -10.33 1.47
CA ALA A 33 -12.89 -10.41 0.21
C ALA A 33 -13.44 -11.84 0.04
N TYR A 34 -14.71 -11.99 -0.27
CA TYR A 34 -15.33 -13.28 -0.56
C TYR A 34 -16.27 -13.19 -1.76
N GLY A 35 -16.32 -14.24 -2.57
CA GLY A 35 -17.11 -14.24 -3.80
C GLY A 35 -17.24 -15.64 -4.41
N ASN A 36 -17.71 -15.67 -5.66
CA ASN A 36 -17.95 -16.92 -6.40
C ASN A 36 -16.84 -17.22 -7.43
N ARG A 37 -15.69 -16.53 -7.34
CA ARG A 37 -14.52 -16.73 -8.21
C ARG A 37 -13.41 -17.39 -7.43
N ASP A 38 -12.54 -18.16 -8.08
CA ASP A 38 -11.35 -18.71 -7.45
C ASP A 38 -10.26 -17.62 -7.29
N PRO A 39 -9.59 -17.50 -6.12
CA PRO A 39 -9.92 -18.17 -4.86
C PRO A 39 -11.20 -17.61 -4.24
N LEU A 40 -12.09 -18.46 -3.72
CA LEU A 40 -13.40 -18.02 -3.16
C LEU A 40 -13.29 -16.94 -2.08
N THR A 41 -12.14 -16.89 -1.40
CA THR A 41 -11.85 -15.90 -0.38
C THR A 41 -10.42 -15.38 -0.50
N ARG A 42 -10.20 -14.15 -0.03
CA ARG A 42 -8.88 -13.53 0.06
C ARG A 42 -8.83 -12.54 1.21
N LEU A 43 -7.68 -12.47 1.87
CA LEU A 43 -7.35 -11.35 2.76
C LEU A 43 -6.51 -10.32 2.03
N CYS A 44 -6.87 -9.05 2.15
CA CYS A 44 -6.13 -7.92 1.58
C CYS A 44 -6.04 -6.76 2.58
N ALA A 45 -5.20 -5.78 2.26
CA ALA A 45 -5.15 -4.50 2.96
C ALA A 45 -5.76 -3.43 2.05
N LYS A 46 -6.75 -2.69 2.57
CA LYS A 46 -7.40 -1.54 1.94
C LYS A 46 -6.77 -0.28 2.49
N LYS A 47 -6.18 0.55 1.63
CA LYS A 47 -5.72 1.88 1.99
C LYS A 47 -6.66 2.91 1.40
N THR A 48 -7.19 3.79 2.24
CA THR A 48 -8.20 4.79 1.87
C THR A 48 -7.71 6.17 2.26
N PHE A 49 -7.90 7.14 1.38
CA PHE A 49 -7.59 8.54 1.67
C PHE A 49 -8.41 9.01 2.88
N SER A 50 -7.71 9.49 3.89
CA SER A 50 -8.29 9.89 5.18
C SER A 50 -7.38 10.96 5.77
N PRO A 51 -7.51 12.23 5.36
CA PRO A 51 -6.77 13.32 5.98
C PRO A 51 -7.13 13.38 7.46
N SER A 52 -6.14 13.59 8.33
CA SER A 52 -6.33 13.54 9.78
C SER A 52 -7.33 14.61 10.26
N ASN A 53 -8.34 14.23 11.05
CA ASN A 53 -9.39 15.12 11.60
C ASN A 53 -8.88 16.25 12.52
N GLY A 54 -7.58 16.33 12.82
CA GLY A 54 -6.98 17.41 13.62
C GLY A 54 -7.10 18.79 12.98
N ASN A 55 -7.49 18.86 11.71
CA ASN A 55 -7.57 20.10 10.95
C ASN A 55 -8.98 20.34 10.36
N ASN A 56 -9.99 20.54 11.21
CA ASN A 56 -11.23 21.24 10.80
C ASN A 56 -10.97 22.69 10.26
N ARG A 57 -9.69 23.10 10.15
CA ARG A 57 -9.18 24.36 9.62
C ARG A 57 -8.31 24.21 8.36
N THR A 58 -8.04 22.99 7.88
CA THR A 58 -7.25 22.80 6.65
C THR A 58 -8.08 23.26 5.47
N GLU A 59 -7.52 24.18 4.69
CA GLU A 59 -8.21 24.76 3.55
C GLU A 59 -8.52 23.67 2.51
N ILE A 60 -9.62 23.80 1.76
CA ILE A 60 -10.03 22.86 0.71
C ILE A 60 -8.87 22.56 -0.27
N LYS A 61 -8.02 23.56 -0.55
CA LYS A 61 -6.84 23.42 -1.41
C LYS A 61 -5.78 22.48 -0.83
N GLU A 62 -5.57 22.49 0.49
CA GLU A 62 -4.61 21.60 1.15
C GLU A 62 -5.12 20.16 1.13
N ILE A 63 -6.42 19.94 1.33
CA ILE A 63 -7.03 18.60 1.23
C ILE A 63 -6.87 18.05 -0.19
N ALA A 64 -7.18 18.86 -1.22
CA ALA A 64 -7.02 18.47 -2.61
C ALA A 64 -5.56 18.11 -2.94
N ALA A 65 -4.59 18.87 -2.41
CA ALA A 65 -3.17 18.56 -2.61
C ALA A 65 -2.73 17.26 -1.91
N LEU A 66 -3.32 16.92 -0.75
CA LEU A 66 -3.08 15.64 -0.07
C LEU A 66 -3.69 14.47 -0.85
N GLU A 67 -4.89 14.66 -1.40
CA GLU A 67 -5.58 13.66 -2.23
C GLU A 67 -4.79 13.41 -3.53
N GLU A 68 -4.28 14.46 -4.16
CA GLU A 68 -3.41 14.32 -5.34
C GLU A 68 -2.16 13.50 -5.03
N ARG A 69 -1.50 13.75 -3.89
CA ARG A 69 -0.34 12.96 -3.44
C ARG A 69 -0.70 11.51 -3.18
N PHE A 70 -1.87 11.25 -2.60
CA PHE A 70 -2.38 9.89 -2.40
C PHE A 70 -2.57 9.15 -3.72
N SER A 71 -3.22 9.79 -4.69
CA SER A 71 -3.47 9.22 -6.02
C SER A 71 -2.17 8.98 -6.79
N GLN A 72 -1.20 9.90 -6.69
CA GLN A 72 0.13 9.74 -7.26
C GLN A 72 0.89 8.55 -6.64
N GLU A 73 0.88 8.42 -5.31
CA GLU A 73 1.48 7.28 -4.61
C GLU A 73 0.89 5.95 -5.08
N ALA A 74 -0.45 5.86 -5.10
CA ALA A 74 -1.15 4.66 -5.53
C ALA A 74 -0.84 4.29 -6.99
N THR A 75 -0.79 5.28 -7.88
CA THR A 75 -0.48 5.07 -9.30
C THR A 75 0.95 4.56 -9.50
N ILE A 76 1.95 5.22 -8.88
CA ILE A 76 3.36 4.82 -8.98
C ILE A 76 3.57 3.43 -8.38
N GLN A 77 3.01 3.17 -7.20
CA GLN A 77 3.10 1.86 -6.56
C GLN A 77 2.47 0.78 -7.45
N PHE A 78 1.31 1.05 -8.02
CA PHE A 78 0.62 0.13 -8.91
C PHE A 78 1.51 -0.22 -10.11
N GLU A 79 1.98 0.77 -10.86
CA GLU A 79 2.82 0.59 -12.05
C GLU A 79 4.12 -0.18 -11.74
N LEU A 80 4.85 0.23 -10.70
CA LEU A 80 6.10 -0.43 -10.34
C LEU A 80 5.86 -1.85 -9.83
N SER A 81 4.78 -2.09 -9.08
CA SER A 81 4.48 -3.43 -8.56
C SER A 81 4.05 -4.43 -9.62
N GLN A 82 3.50 -3.99 -10.76
CA GLN A 82 3.23 -4.88 -11.89
C GLN A 82 4.53 -5.42 -12.50
N LYS A 83 5.58 -4.59 -12.55
CA LYS A 83 6.88 -4.97 -13.16
C LYS A 83 7.84 -5.60 -12.15
N TYR A 84 7.76 -5.20 -10.88
CA TYR A 84 8.68 -5.58 -9.81
C TYR A 84 7.97 -6.05 -8.53
N PRO A 85 7.09 -7.07 -8.60
CA PRO A 85 6.24 -7.49 -7.47
C PRO A 85 7.00 -8.09 -6.28
N LYS A 86 8.30 -8.41 -6.46
CA LYS A 86 9.19 -8.85 -5.36
C LYS A 86 9.78 -7.69 -4.56
N HIS A 87 9.75 -6.48 -5.11
CA HIS A 87 10.41 -5.31 -4.54
C HIS A 87 9.43 -4.22 -4.11
N ILE A 88 8.26 -4.15 -4.76
CA ILE A 88 7.22 -3.16 -4.49
C ILE A 88 5.94 -3.90 -4.10
N ALA A 89 5.30 -3.44 -3.01
CA ALA A 89 4.09 -4.05 -2.47
C ALA A 89 2.97 -4.09 -3.53
N PRO A 90 2.47 -5.29 -3.92
CA PRO A 90 1.53 -5.41 -5.03
C PRO A 90 0.16 -4.82 -4.74
N ILE A 91 -0.26 -3.86 -5.57
CA ILE A 91 -1.64 -3.39 -5.65
C ILE A 91 -2.44 -4.38 -6.51
N ILE A 92 -3.53 -4.90 -5.92
CA ILE A 92 -4.42 -5.89 -6.52
C ILE A 92 -5.74 -5.29 -6.99
N HIS A 93 -6.09 -4.10 -6.50
CA HIS A 93 -7.22 -3.32 -6.96
C HIS A 93 -7.00 -1.83 -6.74
N LEU A 94 -7.34 -0.99 -7.72
CA LEU A 94 -7.15 0.45 -7.69
C LEU A 94 -8.48 1.13 -8.02
N ASP A 95 -8.98 1.96 -7.10
CA ASP A 95 -10.26 2.68 -7.23
C ASP A 95 -10.08 4.14 -6.78
N LEU A 96 -9.43 4.93 -7.62
CA LEU A 96 -9.14 6.34 -7.35
C LEU A 96 -10.32 7.28 -7.66
N ASP A 97 -11.35 6.78 -8.34
CA ASP A 97 -12.57 7.53 -8.64
C ASP A 97 -13.61 7.43 -7.51
N SER A 98 -13.43 6.49 -6.58
CA SER A 98 -14.23 6.41 -5.35
C SER A 98 -14.05 7.64 -4.46
N ASN A 99 -15.06 7.94 -3.64
CA ASN A 99 -15.01 9.00 -2.65
C ASN A 99 -15.21 8.43 -1.24
N PRO A 100 -14.17 8.37 -0.39
CA PRO A 100 -12.78 8.79 -0.65
C PRO A 100 -11.97 7.80 -1.52
N PRO A 101 -10.95 8.26 -2.28
CA PRO A 101 -10.09 7.41 -3.11
C PRO A 101 -9.47 6.26 -2.33
N THR A 102 -9.40 5.09 -2.97
CA THR A 102 -9.03 3.84 -2.29
C THR A 102 -8.23 2.91 -3.20
N PHE A 103 -7.33 2.13 -2.60
CA PHE A 103 -6.71 1.00 -3.27
C PHE A 103 -6.48 -0.18 -2.34
N PHE A 104 -6.28 -1.36 -2.92
CA PHE A 104 -6.09 -2.62 -2.21
C PHE A 104 -4.76 -3.24 -2.59
N MET A 105 -4.06 -3.76 -1.60
CA MET A 105 -2.79 -4.45 -1.77
C MET A 105 -2.84 -5.85 -1.13
N LYS A 106 -1.90 -6.71 -1.54
CA LYS A 106 -1.71 -8.00 -0.86
C LYS A 106 -1.44 -7.76 0.63
N LEU A 107 -2.07 -8.55 1.48
CA LEU A 107 -1.84 -8.47 2.92
C LEU A 107 -0.46 -9.05 3.26
N ALA A 108 0.40 -8.21 3.85
CA ALA A 108 1.67 -8.63 4.42
C ALA A 108 1.46 -9.39 5.74
N LYS A 109 2.35 -10.33 6.06
CA LYS A 109 2.37 -11.04 7.34
C LYS A 109 2.91 -10.15 8.46
N SER A 110 3.89 -9.30 8.17
CA SER A 110 4.46 -8.33 9.11
C SER A 110 5.19 -7.21 8.36
N ASN A 111 5.75 -6.25 9.10
CA ASN A 111 6.74 -5.31 8.57
C ASN A 111 8.11 -5.51 9.26
N LEU A 112 9.13 -4.80 8.78
CA LEU A 112 10.48 -4.90 9.34
C LEU A 112 10.55 -4.38 10.78
N GLU A 113 9.74 -3.40 11.16
CA GLU A 113 9.67 -2.88 12.54
C GLU A 113 9.25 -3.99 13.52
N ASP A 114 8.20 -4.74 13.18
CA ASP A 114 7.73 -5.88 13.96
C ASP A 114 8.78 -7.00 14.04
N MET A 115 9.49 -7.26 12.92
CA MET A 115 10.54 -8.27 12.87
C MET A 115 11.72 -7.88 13.76
N LEU A 116 12.14 -6.61 13.71
CA LEU A 116 13.20 -6.08 14.58
C LEU A 116 12.79 -6.20 16.06
N ALA A 117 11.54 -5.89 16.40
CA ALA A 117 11.03 -5.99 17.77
C ALA A 117 10.99 -7.45 18.30
N LYS A 118 10.75 -8.43 17.41
CA LYS A 118 10.78 -9.87 17.75
C LYS A 118 12.20 -10.44 17.87
N GLY A 119 13.21 -9.66 17.50
CA GLY A 119 14.59 -10.10 17.40
C GLY A 119 14.88 -10.73 16.04
N MET A 120 15.91 -10.22 15.37
CA MET A 120 16.43 -10.76 14.12
C MET A 120 17.87 -11.24 14.31
N ASP A 121 18.20 -12.38 13.70
CA ASP A 121 19.60 -12.81 13.55
C ASP A 121 20.32 -12.00 12.47
N ASP A 122 21.65 -12.14 12.40
CA ASP A 122 22.46 -11.35 11.47
C ASP A 122 22.22 -11.69 10.00
N ASN A 123 21.84 -12.94 9.69
CA ASN A 123 21.48 -13.34 8.33
C ASN A 123 20.17 -12.68 7.90
N GLN A 124 19.18 -12.61 8.78
CA GLN A 124 17.90 -11.94 8.55
C GLN A 124 18.10 -10.43 8.36
N LYS A 125 18.95 -9.79 9.17
CA LYS A 125 19.30 -8.37 9.00
C LYS A 125 20.00 -8.12 7.68
N GLN A 126 20.98 -8.96 7.33
CA GLN A 126 21.71 -8.85 6.08
C GLN A 126 20.76 -8.99 4.88
N LYS A 127 19.87 -9.99 4.91
CA LYS A 127 18.84 -10.18 3.89
C LYS A 127 17.93 -8.96 3.77
N ALA A 128 17.46 -8.41 4.90
CA ALA A 128 16.61 -7.23 4.90
C ALA A 128 17.30 -6.02 4.25
N VAL A 129 18.59 -5.81 4.53
CA VAL A 129 19.37 -4.74 3.88
C VAL A 129 19.45 -4.97 2.37
N PHE A 130 19.74 -6.18 1.90
CA PHE A 130 19.78 -6.47 0.47
C PHE A 130 18.43 -6.31 -0.23
N ASP A 131 17.35 -6.75 0.42
CA ASP A 131 15.98 -6.60 -0.10
C ASP A 131 15.61 -5.11 -0.23
N ILE A 132 15.93 -4.29 0.78
CA ILE A 132 15.72 -2.83 0.76
C ILE A 132 16.54 -2.18 -0.34
N LEU A 133 17.84 -2.47 -0.43
CA LEU A 133 18.72 -1.88 -1.47
C LEU A 133 18.26 -2.23 -2.88
N SER A 134 17.79 -3.47 -3.08
CA SER A 134 17.24 -3.92 -4.36
C SER A 134 15.96 -3.17 -4.72
N ALA A 135 15.07 -2.95 -3.74
CA ALA A 135 13.85 -2.17 -3.95
C ALA A 135 14.13 -0.69 -4.21
N VAL A 136 15.06 -0.08 -3.47
CA VAL A 136 15.49 1.31 -3.68
C VAL A 136 16.10 1.48 -5.07
N LYS A 137 16.92 0.52 -5.52
CA LYS A 137 17.44 0.52 -6.89
C LYS A 137 16.32 0.51 -7.92
N VAL A 138 15.30 -0.34 -7.76
CA VAL A 138 14.12 -0.34 -8.66
C VAL A 138 13.45 1.03 -8.69
N ILE A 139 13.25 1.67 -7.54
CA ILE A 139 12.60 2.99 -7.45
C ILE A 139 13.44 4.05 -8.19
N HIS A 140 14.75 4.07 -7.97
CA HIS A 140 15.66 5.05 -8.59
C HIS A 140 15.84 4.82 -10.10
N ASP A 141 15.96 3.56 -10.54
CA ASP A 141 16.08 3.21 -11.97
C ASP A 141 14.84 3.68 -12.76
N ASN A 142 13.68 3.81 -12.09
CA ASN A 142 12.45 4.36 -12.68
C ASN A 142 12.23 5.86 -12.36
N GLN A 143 13.28 6.58 -11.96
CA GLN A 143 13.28 8.05 -11.73
C GLN A 143 12.36 8.53 -10.59
N TYR A 144 12.05 7.68 -9.63
CA TYR A 144 11.28 8.05 -8.44
C TYR A 144 12.18 8.15 -7.20
N LEU A 145 11.68 8.84 -6.17
CA LEU A 145 12.26 8.89 -4.84
C LEU A 145 11.21 8.45 -3.83
N HIS A 146 11.54 7.49 -2.96
CA HIS A 146 10.58 7.01 -1.96
C HIS A 146 10.31 8.04 -0.84
N ARG A 147 11.35 8.73 -0.35
CA ARG A 147 11.30 9.79 0.69
C ARG A 147 10.77 9.42 2.09
N ASP A 148 10.29 8.20 2.30
CA ASP A 148 9.79 7.71 3.60
C ASP A 148 10.24 6.27 3.85
N ILE A 149 11.52 5.98 3.61
CA ILE A 149 12.09 4.66 3.87
C ILE A 149 12.33 4.53 5.38
N LYS A 150 11.55 3.66 6.02
CA LYS A 150 11.63 3.33 7.44
C LYS A 150 11.15 1.89 7.67
N PRO A 151 11.53 1.23 8.78
CA PRO A 151 11.17 -0.17 9.03
C PRO A 151 9.67 -0.48 8.92
N ALA A 152 8.79 0.42 9.39
CA ALA A 152 7.35 0.26 9.30
C ALA A 152 6.80 0.19 7.85
N ASN A 153 7.53 0.71 6.86
CA ASN A 153 7.15 0.70 5.44
C ASN A 153 7.79 -0.44 4.63
N ILE A 154 8.59 -1.31 5.26
CA ILE A 154 9.18 -2.49 4.61
C ILE A 154 8.32 -3.70 4.98
N LEU A 155 7.58 -4.25 4.02
CA LEU A 155 6.56 -5.29 4.25
C LEU A 155 7.08 -6.69 3.90
N TYR A 156 6.69 -7.70 4.69
CA TYR A 156 7.04 -9.13 4.54
C TYR A 156 5.82 -10.05 4.60
#